data_AF-A0A821BUM9-F1
#
_entry.id   AF-A0A821BUM9-F1
#
_cell.length_a   1.000
_cell.length_b   1.000
_cell.length_c   1.000
_cell.angle_alpha   90.00
_cell.angle_beta   90.00
_cell.angle_gamma   90.00
#
_symmetry.space_group_name_H-M   'P 1'
#
loop_
_entity.id
_entity.type
_entity.pdbx_description
1 polymer ?
#
loop_
_entity_poly.entity_id
_entity_poly.type
_entity_poly.pdbx_seq_one_letter_code
_entity_poly.pdbx_strand_id
1 'polypeptide(L)'
;MEEHSTKHYDIPGLVLRRGQKFSFTVTFNRDYDVKQHQLYVRLTTGSRSMISKHTQIRLLVDGTENLNGWSVKSLSLGNNETQEKNNRISLEINSPSDAIIGKYSLLLEVRPIKKDEKDVLNKPDFALFLFEVDIYLLFNPWNKDDACALSSSEQIDEYVMNEHGQIYLGSTDKPRAVPWYFGQFERSALLAALTLLDKAQLPPQNRIDPSIILRIISSKICSNPGTNNGIFPSSSDRNTFSSENHGYTSSTGILKQYVLSNGRPVQGGNGTNWQHAAILCSLSRALGIPCRIVTIYNAACQTDGTENY
;
A
#
# COMPACT_ATOMS: atom_id res chain seq x y z
N MET A 1 5.44 -5.63 12.67
CA MET A 1 5.49 -6.21 11.31
C MET A 1 5.17 -7.71 11.31
N GLU A 2 5.66 -8.49 12.27
CA GLU A 2 5.34 -9.93 12.35
C GLU A 2 3.83 -10.19 12.50
N GLU A 3 3.18 -9.52 13.44
CA GLU A 3 1.73 -9.66 13.67
C GLU A 3 0.89 -9.28 12.45
N HIS A 4 1.37 -8.36 11.61
CA HIS A 4 0.70 -7.93 10.38
C HIS A 4 1.03 -8.82 9.17
N SER A 5 1.84 -9.87 9.34
CA SER A 5 2.32 -10.71 8.23
C SER A 5 2.99 -9.87 7.12
N THR A 6 3.85 -8.93 7.53
CA THR A 6 4.55 -7.98 6.65
C THR A 6 6.07 -7.96 6.86
N LYS A 7 6.62 -8.90 7.64
CA LYS A 7 8.08 -8.99 7.91
C LYS A 7 8.94 -9.28 6.67
N HIS A 8 8.33 -9.80 5.60
CA HIS A 8 9.03 -10.19 4.37
C HIS A 8 9.32 -8.99 3.46
N TYR A 9 8.60 -7.87 3.62
CA TYR A 9 8.79 -6.69 2.77
C TYR A 9 10.17 -6.08 2.99
N ASP A 10 11.00 -6.11 1.96
CA ASP A 10 12.30 -5.45 1.93
C ASP A 10 12.11 -3.98 1.57
N ILE A 11 11.58 -3.18 2.49
CA ILE A 11 11.40 -1.74 2.31
C ILE A 11 11.64 -1.00 3.64
N PRO A 12 12.34 0.14 3.64
CA PRO A 12 12.48 0.96 4.85
C PRO A 12 11.11 1.47 5.31
N GLY A 13 10.92 1.52 6.62
CA GLY A 13 9.67 1.97 7.23
C GLY A 13 8.86 0.83 7.82
N LEU A 14 7.58 1.09 8.08
CA LEU A 14 6.67 0.17 8.72
C LEU A 14 5.56 -0.24 7.73
N VAL A 15 5.54 -1.51 7.34
CA VAL A 15 4.47 -2.05 6.51
C VAL A 15 3.40 -2.68 7.40
N LEU A 16 2.17 -2.24 7.26
CA LEU A 16 1.00 -2.63 8.06
C LEU A 16 -0.17 -2.99 7.16
N ARG A 17 -1.16 -3.67 7.73
CA ARG A 17 -2.42 -4.01 7.07
C ARG A 17 -3.57 -3.33 7.78
N ARG A 18 -4.53 -2.79 7.02
CA ARG A 18 -5.69 -2.07 7.56
C ARG A 18 -6.61 -2.96 8.39
N GLY A 19 -7.37 -2.37 9.30
CA GLY A 19 -8.30 -3.08 10.19
C GLY A 19 -7.58 -3.94 11.24
N GLN A 20 -6.28 -3.73 11.43
CA GLN A 20 -5.49 -4.39 12.45
C GLN A 20 -4.72 -3.35 13.25
N LYS A 21 -4.70 -3.55 14.57
CA LYS A 21 -4.05 -2.65 15.52
C LYS A 21 -2.54 -2.74 15.41
N PHE A 22 -1.87 -1.61 15.64
CA PHE A 22 -0.42 -1.57 15.83
C PHE A 22 -0.08 -0.59 16.94
N SER A 23 1.07 -0.81 17.57
CA SER A 23 1.54 0.03 18.67
C SER A 23 2.94 0.58 18.42
N PHE A 24 3.23 1.72 19.05
CA PHE A 24 4.55 2.33 19.06
C PHE A 24 4.75 3.14 20.34
N THR A 25 6.00 3.30 20.74
CA THR A 25 6.35 4.08 21.93
C THR A 25 7.01 5.38 21.51
N VAL A 26 6.50 6.48 22.06
CA VAL A 26 7.05 7.82 21.90
C VAL A 26 7.91 8.14 23.11
N THR A 27 9.09 8.69 22.88
CA THR A 27 9.95 9.23 23.94
C THR A 27 10.07 10.74 23.76
N PHE A 28 9.61 11.48 24.75
CA PHE A 28 9.70 12.92 24.80
C PHE A 28 11.04 13.36 25.40
N ASN A 29 11.46 14.58 25.06
CA ASN A 29 12.66 15.20 25.64
C ASN A 29 12.44 15.75 27.07
N ARG A 30 11.21 15.62 27.59
CA ARG A 30 10.76 16.04 28.92
C ARG A 30 9.59 15.17 29.35
N ASP A 31 9.20 15.25 30.61
CA ASP A 31 8.03 14.55 31.10
C ASP A 31 6.74 15.04 30.40
N TYR A 32 5.88 14.09 30.04
CA TYR A 32 4.58 14.35 29.45
C TYR A 32 3.50 14.31 30.53
N ASP A 33 2.89 15.46 30.82
CA ASP A 33 1.77 15.56 31.76
C ASP A 33 0.44 15.61 31.02
N VAL A 34 -0.34 14.53 31.12
CA VAL A 34 -1.70 14.38 30.55
C VAL A 34 -2.70 15.41 31.09
N LYS A 35 -2.47 15.97 32.28
CA LYS A 35 -3.34 17.00 32.89
C LYS A 35 -3.08 18.40 32.34
N GLN A 36 -1.91 18.62 31.74
CA GLN A 36 -1.49 19.91 31.21
C GLN A 36 -1.46 19.91 29.68
N HIS A 37 -1.38 18.74 29.04
CA HIS A 37 -1.21 18.63 27.60
C HIS A 37 -2.13 17.59 26.96
N GLN A 38 -2.79 17.99 25.88
CA GLN A 38 -3.44 17.08 24.95
C GLN A 38 -2.44 16.59 23.89
N LEU A 39 -2.44 15.29 23.66
CA LEU A 39 -1.64 14.64 22.63
C LEU A 39 -2.57 14.19 21.50
N TYR A 40 -2.23 14.54 20.27
CA TYR A 40 -2.92 14.07 19.09
C TYR A 40 -1.97 13.29 18.17
N VAL A 41 -2.45 12.17 17.66
CA VAL A 41 -1.82 11.46 16.55
C VAL A 41 -2.43 11.96 15.25
N ARG A 42 -1.58 12.40 14.33
CA ARG A 42 -1.98 12.79 12.97
C ARG A 42 -1.38 11.81 11.96
N LEU A 43 -2.23 11.25 11.13
CA LEU A 43 -1.85 10.41 10.00
C LEU A 43 -2.28 11.12 8.72
N THR A 44 -1.34 11.35 7.80
CA THR A 44 -1.64 12.02 6.51
C THR A 44 -1.18 11.17 5.35
N THR A 45 -2.00 11.08 4.31
CA THR A 45 -1.66 10.39 3.06
C THR A 45 -1.94 11.28 1.84
N GLY A 46 -1.16 11.05 0.77
CA GLY A 46 -1.17 11.86 -0.43
C GLY A 46 -0.52 13.23 -0.27
N SER A 47 -0.36 13.95 -1.38
CA SER A 47 0.33 15.25 -1.42
C SER A 47 -0.51 16.43 -0.93
N ARG A 48 -1.84 16.28 -0.85
CA ARG A 48 -2.79 17.31 -0.40
C ARG A 48 -3.79 16.69 0.58
N SER A 49 -3.33 16.43 1.81
CA SER A 49 -4.14 15.81 2.84
C SER A 49 -5.23 16.77 3.36
N MET A 50 -6.45 16.27 3.57
CA MET A 50 -7.60 17.04 4.04
C MET A 50 -8.51 16.16 4.92
N ILE A 51 -9.01 16.72 6.02
CA ILE A 51 -9.90 16.01 6.94
C ILE A 51 -11.20 15.60 6.25
N SER A 52 -11.79 16.50 5.45
CA SER A 52 -13.04 16.25 4.70
C SER A 52 -12.93 15.17 3.63
N LYS A 53 -11.71 14.80 3.23
CA LYS A 53 -11.45 13.70 2.28
C LYS A 53 -10.89 12.45 2.96
N HIS A 54 -10.83 12.45 4.30
CA HIS A 54 -10.26 11.36 5.10
C HIS A 54 -8.79 11.02 4.79
N THR A 55 -8.10 11.92 4.09
CA THR A 55 -6.65 11.80 3.80
C THR A 55 -5.78 12.44 4.89
N GLN A 56 -6.42 13.08 5.88
CA GLN A 56 -5.82 13.51 7.13
C GLN A 56 -6.69 13.03 8.29
N ILE A 57 -6.14 12.15 9.12
CA ILE A 57 -6.74 11.63 10.34
C ILE A 57 -6.06 12.33 11.52
N ARG A 58 -6.83 12.86 12.47
CA ARG A 58 -6.31 13.57 13.66
C ARG A 58 -7.01 13.07 14.91
N LEU A 59 -6.38 12.15 15.62
CA LEU A 59 -6.96 11.44 16.75
C LEU A 59 -6.45 12.02 18.06
N LEU A 60 -7.36 12.36 18.98
CA LEU A 60 -6.99 12.69 20.36
C LEU A 60 -6.67 11.38 21.11
N VAL A 61 -5.51 11.31 21.76
CA VAL A 61 -5.14 10.16 22.59
C VAL A 61 -6.09 10.04 23.77
N ASP A 62 -6.64 8.84 23.96
CA ASP A 62 -7.68 8.53 24.96
C ASP A 62 -8.96 9.36 24.81
N GLY A 63 -9.18 9.94 23.63
CA GLY A 63 -10.44 10.57 23.27
C GLY A 63 -11.56 9.55 23.07
N THR A 64 -12.81 10.02 23.21
CA THR A 64 -14.01 9.20 22.99
C THR A 64 -14.43 9.13 21.52
N GLU A 65 -13.84 9.96 20.65
CA GLU A 65 -14.20 10.07 19.24
C GLU A 65 -13.53 8.98 18.39
N ASN A 66 -14.33 8.11 17.79
CA ASN A 66 -13.90 7.27 16.67
C ASN A 66 -14.07 8.05 15.37
N LEU A 67 -12.97 8.53 14.78
CA LEU A 67 -13.00 9.27 13.52
C LEU A 67 -13.04 8.29 12.34
N ASN A 68 -14.25 7.95 11.88
CA ASN A 68 -14.48 7.00 10.79
C ASN A 68 -13.78 5.64 11.06
N GLY A 69 -13.93 5.12 12.27
CA GLY A 69 -13.34 3.85 12.70
C GLY A 69 -11.85 3.89 13.06
N TRP A 70 -11.17 5.02 12.86
CA TRP A 70 -9.84 5.23 13.44
C TRP A 70 -9.93 5.57 14.93
N SER A 71 -9.03 4.99 15.72
CA SER A 71 -8.88 5.31 17.15
C SER A 71 -7.43 5.18 17.61
N VAL A 72 -7.10 5.85 18.71
CA VAL A 72 -5.81 5.71 19.37
C VAL A 72 -5.99 5.73 20.88
N LYS A 73 -5.29 4.86 21.59
CA LYS A 73 -5.31 4.76 23.05
C LYS A 73 -3.91 4.68 23.61
N SER A 74 -3.70 5.22 24.81
CA SER A 74 -2.49 4.97 25.57
C SER A 74 -2.53 3.56 26.17
N LEU A 75 -1.38 2.88 26.13
CA LEU A 75 -1.19 1.61 26.80
C LEU A 75 -0.49 1.88 28.14
N SER A 76 -1.06 1.39 29.24
CA SER A 76 -0.39 1.46 30.55
C SER A 76 0.90 0.65 30.50
N LEU A 77 2.03 1.30 30.76
CA LEU A 77 3.28 0.60 31.08
C LEU A 77 3.04 -0.15 32.40
N GLY A 78 3.21 -1.46 32.40
CA GLY A 78 2.83 -2.32 33.53
C GLY A 78 3.50 -1.88 34.83
N ASN A 79 2.81 -2.07 35.96
CA ASN A 79 3.23 -1.68 37.32
C ASN A 79 4.53 -2.35 37.83
N ASN A 80 5.26 -3.11 37.00
CA ASN A 80 6.42 -3.90 37.39
C ASN A 80 7.75 -3.34 36.89
N GLU A 81 7.75 -2.22 36.16
CA GLU A 81 8.99 -1.50 35.85
C GLU A 81 9.10 -0.31 36.82
N THR A 82 10.10 -0.40 37.69
CA THR A 82 10.57 0.65 38.59
C THR A 82 10.51 2.02 37.93
N GLN A 83 9.55 2.86 38.32
CA GLN A 83 9.44 4.28 37.93
C GLN A 83 10.00 4.58 36.52
N GLU A 84 9.46 3.94 35.48
CA GLU A 84 9.86 4.31 34.13
C GLU A 84 9.53 5.78 33.90
N LYS A 85 10.54 6.52 33.45
CA LYS A 85 10.53 7.95 33.21
C LYS A 85 9.18 8.43 32.65
N ASN A 86 8.57 9.44 33.27
CA ASN A 86 7.34 10.13 32.83
C ASN A 86 7.42 10.76 31.43
N ASN A 87 8.51 10.53 30.68
CA ASN A 87 8.74 11.03 29.34
C ASN A 87 8.45 10.00 28.24
N ARG A 88 7.91 8.82 28.55
CA ARG A 88 7.54 7.79 27.55
C ARG A 88 6.05 7.52 27.57
N ILE A 89 5.47 7.33 26.38
CA ILE A 89 4.08 6.90 26.20
C ILE A 89 4.01 5.85 25.11
N SER A 90 3.37 4.72 25.41
CA SER A 90 3.04 3.70 24.41
C SER A 90 1.63 3.95 23.90
N LEU A 91 1.48 3.98 22.58
CA LEU A 91 0.23 4.25 21.89
C LEU A 91 -0.17 3.04 21.04
N GLU A 92 -1.44 2.66 21.08
CA GLU A 92 -2.04 1.68 20.16
C GLU A 92 -2.99 2.41 19.22
N ILE A 93 -2.78 2.27 17.91
CA ILE A 93 -3.65 2.79 16.86
C ILE A 93 -4.45 1.63 16.27
N ASN A 94 -5.74 1.86 16.07
CA ASN A 94 -6.61 1.02 15.25
C ASN A 94 -7.02 1.77 14.00
N SER A 95 -6.81 1.17 12.82
CA SER A 95 -7.42 1.65 11.58
C SER A 95 -8.70 0.87 11.30
N PRO A 96 -9.66 1.42 10.54
CA PRO A 96 -10.79 0.65 10.04
C PRO A 96 -10.38 -0.29 8.90
N SER A 97 -11.21 -1.28 8.61
CA SER A 97 -11.02 -2.28 7.54
C SER A 97 -11.18 -1.72 6.13
N ASP A 98 -11.75 -0.53 6.00
CA ASP A 98 -11.91 0.24 4.76
C ASP A 98 -10.98 1.47 4.73
N ALA A 99 -9.91 1.47 5.53
CA ALA A 99 -8.92 2.54 5.47
C ALA A 99 -8.30 2.66 4.07
N ILE A 100 -7.99 3.90 3.68
CA ILE A 100 -7.24 4.22 2.47
C ILE A 100 -5.88 3.50 2.52
N ILE A 101 -5.52 2.78 1.47
CA ILE A 101 -4.20 2.16 1.35
C ILE A 101 -3.17 3.14 0.78
N GLY A 102 -1.91 2.96 1.14
CA GLY A 102 -0.80 3.73 0.61
C GLY A 102 0.21 4.15 1.68
N LYS A 103 1.05 5.12 1.30
CA LYS A 103 2.05 5.71 2.21
C LYS A 103 1.40 6.77 3.09
N TYR A 104 1.68 6.69 4.39
CA TYR A 104 1.28 7.60 5.44
C TYR A 104 2.49 8.22 6.11
N SER A 105 2.34 9.50 6.48
CA SER A 105 3.24 10.20 7.40
C SER A 105 2.57 10.30 8.76
N LEU A 106 3.34 10.02 9.81
CA LEU A 106 2.91 10.11 11.20
C LEU A 106 3.45 11.39 11.83
N LEU A 107 2.55 12.19 12.40
CA LEU A 107 2.91 13.38 13.16
C LEU A 107 2.28 13.30 14.55
N LEU A 108 3.02 13.72 15.57
CA LEU A 108 2.45 14.02 16.88
C LEU A 108 2.21 15.51 17.01
N GLU A 109 1.04 15.86 17.51
CA GLU A 109 0.70 17.21 17.88
C GLU A 109 0.48 17.29 19.38
N VAL A 110 1.24 18.14 20.05
CA VAL A 110 1.10 18.40 21.48
C VAL A 110 0.52 19.78 21.66
N ARG A 111 -0.59 19.88 22.41
CA ARG A 111 -1.27 21.14 22.75
C ARG A 111 -1.33 21.30 24.26
N PRO A 112 -1.00 22.47 24.83
CA PRO A 112 -1.31 22.76 26.22
C PRO A 112 -2.82 22.89 26.41
N ILE A 113 -3.30 22.46 27.56
CA ILE A 113 -4.69 22.62 27.99
C ILE A 113 -4.82 24.04 28.56
N LYS A 114 -5.46 24.94 27.80
CA LYS A 114 -5.74 26.32 28.27
C LYS A 114 -6.84 26.27 29.32
N LYS A 115 -6.58 26.89 30.49
CA LYS A 115 -7.53 26.93 31.62
C LYS A 115 -8.44 28.15 31.61
N ASP A 116 -8.07 29.23 30.91
CA ASP A 116 -8.81 30.50 30.84
C ASP A 116 -9.03 31.00 29.40
N GLU A 117 -10.19 31.63 29.14
CA GLU A 117 -10.57 32.20 27.83
C GLU A 117 -9.69 33.38 27.37
N LYS A 118 -8.92 34.00 28.28
CA LYS A 118 -8.06 35.16 27.97
C LYS A 118 -6.74 34.80 27.28
N ASP A 119 -6.35 33.52 27.28
CA ASP A 119 -5.12 33.01 26.64
C ASP A 119 -5.24 32.74 25.13
N VAL A 120 -6.38 33.09 24.51
CA VAL A 120 -6.71 32.72 23.12
C VAL A 120 -5.98 33.58 22.06
N LEU A 121 -5.38 34.71 22.44
CA LEU A 121 -5.00 35.75 21.47
C LEU A 121 -3.60 35.62 20.82
N ASN A 122 -2.74 34.68 21.22
CA ASN A 122 -1.37 34.59 20.69
C ASN A 122 -1.03 33.19 20.15
N LYS A 123 -0.95 33.08 18.80
CA LYS A 123 -0.42 31.95 18.02
C LYS A 123 -1.06 30.57 18.29
N PRO A 124 -0.93 29.60 17.36
CA PRO A 124 -1.21 28.22 17.70
C PRO A 124 -0.18 27.75 18.73
N ASP A 125 -0.58 27.63 20.00
CA ASP A 125 0.18 26.95 21.04
C ASP A 125 0.15 25.44 20.76
N PHE A 126 0.83 24.98 19.72
CA PHE A 126 1.03 23.55 19.52
C PHE A 126 2.39 23.26 18.92
N ALA A 127 2.99 22.15 19.35
CA ALA A 127 4.19 21.60 18.76
C ALA A 127 3.82 20.43 17.85
N LEU A 128 4.39 20.40 16.64
CA LEU A 128 4.28 19.27 15.72
C LEU A 128 5.63 18.56 15.63
N PHE A 129 5.59 17.23 15.74
CA PHE A 129 6.74 16.36 15.60
C PHE A 129 6.46 15.37 14.47
N LEU A 130 7.20 15.48 13.38
CA LEU A 130 7.14 14.53 12.27
C LEU A 130 8.02 13.33 12.61
N PHE A 131 7.47 12.12 12.43
CA PHE A 131 8.25 10.90 12.50
C PHE A 131 8.83 10.63 11.11
N GLU A 132 10.15 10.48 11.03
CA GLU A 132 10.88 10.14 9.79
C GLU A 132 10.77 8.64 9.45
N VAL A 133 9.60 8.05 9.71
CA VAL A 133 9.28 6.66 9.40
C VAL A 133 8.07 6.65 8.49
N ASP A 134 8.27 6.12 7.29
CA ASP A 134 7.17 5.89 6.35
C ASP A 134 6.31 4.73 6.84
N ILE A 135 4.99 4.93 6.90
CA ILE A 135 4.03 3.86 7.19
C ILE A 135 3.35 3.48 5.88
N TYR A 136 3.43 2.21 5.48
CA TYR A 136 2.72 1.68 4.33
C TYR A 136 1.52 0.87 4.84
N LEU A 137 0.31 1.39 4.63
CA LEU A 137 -0.92 0.70 5.00
C LEU A 137 -1.49 -0.04 3.78
N LEU A 138 -1.66 -1.36 3.90
CA LEU A 138 -2.05 -2.27 2.82
C LEU A 138 -3.42 -2.90 3.08
N PHE A 139 -3.95 -3.60 2.08
CA PHE A 139 -5.13 -4.47 2.24
C PHE A 139 -4.84 -5.63 3.21
N ASN A 140 -5.90 -6.12 3.86
CA ASN A 140 -5.79 -7.14 4.90
C ASN A 140 -6.60 -8.42 4.61
N PRO A 141 -5.99 -9.42 3.94
CA PRO A 141 -6.61 -10.72 3.70
C PRO A 141 -6.97 -11.53 4.96
N TRP A 142 -6.38 -11.22 6.11
CA TRP A 142 -6.64 -11.91 7.39
C TRP A 142 -7.85 -11.32 8.12
N ASN A 143 -8.26 -10.10 7.76
CA ASN A 143 -9.36 -9.42 8.42
C ASN A 143 -10.67 -9.69 7.68
N LYS A 144 -11.63 -10.32 8.36
CA LYS A 144 -12.93 -10.73 7.80
C LYS A 144 -13.79 -9.55 7.33
N ASP A 145 -13.56 -8.37 7.87
CA ASP A 145 -14.29 -7.15 7.52
C ASP A 145 -13.62 -6.39 6.36
N ASP A 146 -12.48 -6.85 5.86
CA ASP A 146 -11.81 -6.29 4.69
C ASP A 146 -12.38 -6.90 3.39
N ALA A 147 -12.57 -6.08 2.36
CA ALA A 147 -12.97 -6.53 1.04
C ALA A 147 -12.03 -7.58 0.41
N CYS A 148 -10.79 -7.68 0.88
CA CYS A 148 -9.80 -8.67 0.43
C CYS A 148 -9.73 -9.92 1.31
N ALA A 149 -10.64 -10.10 2.27
CA ALA A 149 -10.65 -11.23 3.19
C ALA A 149 -10.66 -12.59 2.47
N LEU A 150 -9.85 -13.53 2.98
CA LEU A 150 -9.89 -14.93 2.59
C LEU A 150 -10.32 -15.80 3.77
N SER A 151 -10.99 -16.92 3.47
CA SER A 151 -11.56 -17.80 4.50
C SER A 151 -10.59 -18.85 5.03
N SER A 152 -9.54 -19.19 4.27
CA SER A 152 -8.56 -20.22 4.63
C SER A 152 -7.13 -19.68 4.62
N SER A 153 -6.31 -20.16 5.54
CA SER A 153 -4.87 -19.86 5.59
C SER A 153 -4.14 -20.37 4.35
N GLU A 154 -4.53 -21.52 3.79
CA GLU A 154 -3.89 -22.03 2.55
C GLU A 154 -4.11 -21.08 1.37
N GLN A 155 -5.29 -20.46 1.28
CA GLN A 155 -5.57 -19.46 0.24
C GLN A 155 -4.72 -18.20 0.44
N ILE A 156 -4.53 -17.76 1.68
CA ILE A 156 -3.68 -16.61 1.99
C ILE A 156 -2.23 -16.93 1.64
N ASP A 157 -1.75 -18.11 2.02
CA ASP A 157 -0.41 -18.57 1.72
C ASP A 157 -0.18 -18.60 0.21
N GLU A 158 -1.10 -19.15 -0.58
CA GLU A 158 -0.95 -19.25 -2.03
C GLU A 158 -1.19 -17.93 -2.78
N TYR A 159 -2.21 -17.16 -2.43
CA TYR A 159 -2.64 -15.99 -3.21
C TYR A 159 -2.07 -14.66 -2.73
N VAL A 160 -1.37 -14.64 -1.60
CA VAL A 160 -0.77 -13.42 -1.01
C VAL A 160 0.70 -13.66 -0.68
N MET A 161 1.03 -14.73 0.05
CA MET A 161 2.38 -14.93 0.59
C MET A 161 3.35 -15.62 -0.36
N ASN A 162 2.87 -16.50 -1.23
CA ASN A 162 3.73 -17.25 -2.14
C ASN A 162 4.34 -16.33 -3.21
N GLU A 163 5.66 -16.26 -3.29
CA GLU A 163 6.37 -15.46 -4.29
C GLU A 163 6.70 -16.24 -5.56
N HIS A 164 6.46 -17.55 -5.56
CA HIS A 164 6.72 -18.43 -6.68
C HIS A 164 5.41 -18.95 -7.27
N GLY A 165 5.28 -18.89 -8.58
CA GLY A 165 4.11 -19.37 -9.28
C GLY A 165 4.45 -20.09 -10.57
N GLN A 166 3.40 -20.60 -11.21
CA GLN A 166 3.48 -21.19 -12.53
C GLN A 166 2.52 -20.47 -13.47
N ILE A 167 3.02 -20.18 -14.67
CA ILE A 167 2.24 -19.62 -15.77
C ILE A 167 2.11 -20.70 -16.83
N TYR A 168 0.88 -21.10 -17.12
CA TYR A 168 0.61 -22.11 -18.11
C TYR A 168 0.62 -21.48 -19.51
N LEU A 169 1.44 -22.01 -20.40
CA LEU A 169 1.59 -21.62 -21.80
C LEU A 169 1.33 -22.84 -22.71
N GLY A 170 1.54 -22.71 -24.01
CA GLY A 170 1.36 -23.79 -24.99
C GLY A 170 -0.05 -23.82 -25.56
N SER A 171 -0.55 -25.03 -25.82
CA SER A 171 -1.91 -25.27 -26.33
C SER A 171 -2.68 -26.17 -25.38
N THR A 172 -4.00 -26.31 -25.62
CA THR A 172 -4.87 -27.22 -24.89
C THR A 172 -4.31 -28.65 -24.82
N ASP A 173 -3.75 -29.15 -25.93
CA ASP A 173 -3.23 -30.52 -26.02
C ASP A 173 -1.82 -30.68 -25.44
N LYS A 174 -1.07 -29.58 -25.30
CA LYS A 174 0.31 -29.57 -24.82
C LYS A 174 0.52 -28.37 -23.89
N PRO A 175 -0.14 -28.35 -22.71
CA PRO A 175 0.08 -27.30 -21.73
C PRO A 175 1.50 -27.39 -21.20
N ARG A 176 2.14 -26.22 -21.05
CA ARG A 176 3.50 -26.11 -20.53
C ARG A 176 3.52 -25.12 -19.38
N ALA A 177 3.82 -25.60 -18.18
CA ALA A 177 4.04 -24.74 -17.03
C ALA A 177 5.42 -24.05 -17.14
N VAL A 178 5.42 -22.73 -16.97
CA VAL A 178 6.63 -21.92 -16.87
C VAL A 178 6.73 -21.37 -15.46
N PRO A 179 7.83 -21.62 -14.73
CA PRO A 179 8.01 -21.03 -13.42
C PRO A 179 8.16 -19.52 -13.53
N TRP A 180 7.59 -18.79 -12.57
CA TRP A 180 7.71 -17.35 -12.47
C TRP A 180 7.94 -16.94 -11.01
N TYR A 181 8.88 -16.02 -10.81
CA TYR A 181 9.09 -15.38 -9.51
C TYR A 181 8.43 -14.00 -9.47
N PHE A 182 7.40 -13.84 -8.64
CA PHE A 182 6.65 -12.61 -8.48
C PHE A 182 7.42 -11.55 -7.69
N GLY A 183 8.12 -11.95 -6.62
CA GLY A 183 8.92 -11.05 -5.78
C GLY A 183 8.14 -9.86 -5.23
N GLN A 184 6.88 -10.06 -4.83
CA GLN A 184 6.00 -9.00 -4.34
C GLN A 184 6.51 -8.31 -3.07
N PHE A 185 7.41 -8.96 -2.32
CA PHE A 185 7.99 -8.39 -1.11
C PHE A 185 9.26 -7.56 -1.38
N GLU A 186 9.80 -7.56 -2.60
CA GLU A 186 10.86 -6.62 -2.95
C GLU A 186 10.34 -5.17 -2.92
N ARG A 187 11.21 -4.25 -2.48
CA ARG A 187 10.93 -2.79 -2.50
C ARG A 187 10.30 -2.32 -3.81
N SER A 188 10.80 -2.85 -4.93
CA SER A 188 10.43 -2.45 -6.27
C SER A 188 8.94 -2.68 -6.54
N ALA A 189 8.35 -3.76 -6.02
CA ALA A 189 6.97 -4.13 -6.28
C ALA A 189 5.99 -3.17 -5.61
N LEU A 190 6.14 -2.94 -4.29
CA LEU A 190 5.27 -2.03 -3.56
C LEU A 190 5.42 -0.58 -4.06
N LEU A 191 6.65 -0.11 -4.30
CA LEU A 191 6.86 1.24 -4.83
C LEU A 191 6.32 1.41 -6.24
N ALA A 192 6.46 0.40 -7.11
CA ALA A 192 5.86 0.44 -8.45
C ALA A 192 4.34 0.53 -8.37
N ALA A 193 3.70 -0.26 -7.51
CA ALA A 193 2.24 -0.23 -7.32
C ALA A 193 1.76 1.17 -6.90
N LEU A 194 2.39 1.75 -5.88
CA LEU A 194 2.04 3.10 -5.41
C LEU A 194 2.32 4.18 -6.47
N THR A 195 3.44 4.07 -7.18
CA THR A 195 3.80 4.99 -8.28
C THR A 195 2.77 4.94 -9.42
N LEU A 196 2.25 3.76 -9.76
CA LEU A 196 1.20 3.63 -10.78
C LEU A 196 -0.09 4.32 -10.36
N LEU A 197 -0.49 4.19 -9.09
CA LEU A 197 -1.67 4.88 -8.56
C LEU A 197 -1.50 6.40 -8.61
N ASP A 198 -0.30 6.90 -8.31
CA ASP A 198 0.03 8.32 -8.39
C ASP A 198 0.05 8.82 -9.84
N LYS A 199 0.64 8.06 -10.77
CA LYS A 199 0.67 8.39 -12.21
C LYS A 199 -0.70 8.33 -12.87
N ALA A 200 -1.56 7.41 -12.42
CA ALA A 200 -2.96 7.39 -12.82
C ALA A 200 -3.77 8.55 -12.24
N GLN A 201 -3.15 9.38 -11.37
CA GLN A 201 -3.79 10.48 -10.67
C GLN A 201 -5.01 10.02 -9.86
N LEU A 202 -4.99 8.76 -9.39
CA LEU A 202 -6.07 8.23 -8.57
C LEU A 202 -6.06 8.97 -7.23
N PRO A 203 -7.11 9.74 -6.91
CA PRO A 203 -7.15 10.49 -5.66
C PRO A 203 -7.04 9.53 -4.46
N PRO A 204 -6.30 9.86 -3.40
CA PRO A 204 -6.08 8.94 -2.29
C PRO A 204 -7.38 8.45 -1.64
N GLN A 205 -8.42 9.29 -1.57
CA GLN A 205 -9.72 8.90 -1.02
C GLN A 205 -10.42 7.77 -1.81
N ASN A 206 -10.01 7.52 -3.06
CA ASN A 206 -10.53 6.43 -3.88
C ASN A 206 -9.68 5.16 -3.78
N ARG A 207 -8.64 5.13 -2.92
CA ARG A 207 -7.75 3.97 -2.72
C ARG A 207 -8.23 3.05 -1.59
N ILE A 208 -9.55 2.93 -1.45
CA ILE A 208 -10.23 2.10 -0.43
C ILE A 208 -10.68 0.77 -1.02
N ASP A 209 -11.15 0.78 -2.27
CA ASP A 209 -11.75 -0.38 -2.94
C ASP A 209 -10.70 -1.12 -3.80
N PRO A 210 -10.44 -2.41 -3.55
CA PRO A 210 -9.49 -3.18 -4.35
C PRO A 210 -9.89 -3.25 -5.84
N SER A 211 -11.18 -3.19 -6.18
CA SER A 211 -11.66 -3.24 -7.57
C SER A 211 -11.23 -2.01 -8.36
N ILE A 212 -11.30 -0.83 -7.75
CA ILE A 212 -10.84 0.44 -8.36
C ILE A 212 -9.33 0.39 -8.55
N ILE A 213 -8.60 -0.07 -7.53
CA ILE A 213 -7.14 -0.21 -7.56
C ILE A 213 -6.71 -1.15 -8.69
N LEU A 214 -7.30 -2.35 -8.77
CA LEU A 214 -6.98 -3.34 -9.80
C LEU A 214 -7.30 -2.83 -11.20
N ARG A 215 -8.43 -2.14 -11.40
CA ARG A 215 -8.77 -1.52 -12.68
C ARG A 215 -7.71 -0.52 -13.12
N ILE A 216 -7.22 0.31 -12.20
CA ILE A 216 -6.19 1.30 -12.47
C ILE A 216 -4.85 0.63 -12.78
N ILE A 217 -4.40 -0.30 -11.94
CA ILE A 217 -3.13 -1.03 -12.15
C ILE A 217 -3.18 -1.75 -13.50
N SER A 218 -4.25 -2.49 -13.80
CA SER A 218 -4.44 -3.18 -15.08
C SER A 218 -4.36 -2.22 -16.27
N SER A 219 -4.97 -1.04 -16.17
CA SER A 219 -4.93 -0.03 -17.25
C SER A 219 -3.54 0.62 -17.44
N LYS A 220 -2.66 0.49 -16.44
CA LYS A 220 -1.30 1.06 -16.44
C LYS A 220 -0.20 0.03 -16.57
N ILE A 221 -0.52 -1.24 -16.84
CA ILE A 221 0.51 -2.23 -17.20
C ILE A 221 1.21 -1.79 -18.50
N CYS A 222 0.45 -1.39 -19.51
CA CYS A 222 0.96 -0.83 -20.76
C CYS A 222 0.69 0.68 -20.83
N SER A 223 1.60 1.43 -21.43
CA SER A 223 1.41 2.86 -21.67
C SER A 223 0.40 3.10 -22.79
N ASN A 224 -0.40 4.15 -22.65
CA ASN A 224 -1.15 4.69 -23.79
C ASN A 224 -0.17 5.34 -24.78
N PRO A 225 -0.45 5.33 -26.10
CA PRO A 225 0.40 5.98 -27.10
C PRO A 225 0.76 7.42 -26.71
N GLY A 226 2.07 7.74 -26.74
CA GLY A 226 2.59 9.08 -26.44
C GLY A 226 2.57 9.52 -24.96
N THR A 227 2.13 8.67 -24.02
CA THR A 227 1.99 9.08 -22.61
C THR A 227 3.08 8.59 -21.67
N ASN A 228 3.81 7.52 -22.02
CA ASN A 228 4.88 6.92 -21.20
C ASN A 228 4.51 6.75 -19.71
N ASN A 229 3.26 6.36 -19.43
CA ASN A 229 2.69 6.37 -18.08
C ASN A 229 2.41 4.97 -17.50
N GLY A 230 2.73 3.90 -18.23
CA GLY A 230 2.62 2.52 -17.78
C GLY A 230 3.98 1.87 -17.53
N ILE A 231 3.98 0.60 -17.12
CA ILE A 231 5.21 -0.19 -16.90
C ILE A 231 5.88 -0.51 -18.24
N PHE A 232 5.12 -1.00 -19.20
CA PHE A 232 5.60 -1.29 -20.54
C PHE A 232 5.33 -0.10 -21.49
N PRO A 233 6.15 0.07 -22.53
CA PRO A 233 5.88 1.03 -23.59
C PRO A 233 4.57 0.69 -24.32
N SER A 234 4.05 1.66 -25.09
CA SER A 234 2.85 1.41 -25.90
C SER A 234 3.16 0.41 -27.01
N SER A 235 2.19 -0.44 -27.34
CA SER A 235 2.28 -1.30 -28.53
C SER A 235 2.43 -0.51 -29.83
N SER A 236 2.06 0.77 -29.85
CA SER A 236 2.26 1.66 -31.00
C SER A 236 3.69 2.18 -31.11
N ASP A 237 4.47 2.13 -30.02
CA ASP A 237 5.87 2.59 -29.97
C ASP A 237 6.85 1.46 -30.35
N ARG A 238 6.38 0.42 -31.05
CA ARG A 238 7.14 -0.79 -31.44
C ARG A 238 8.41 -0.52 -32.24
N ASN A 239 8.52 0.62 -32.92
CA ASN A 239 9.63 0.92 -33.82
C ASN A 239 10.87 1.49 -33.12
N THR A 240 10.81 1.77 -31.82
CA THR A 240 11.92 2.41 -31.08
C THR A 240 12.66 1.48 -30.11
N PHE A 241 12.12 0.30 -29.82
CA PHE A 241 12.72 -0.64 -28.86
C PHE A 241 13.00 -1.98 -29.55
N SER A 242 14.21 -2.53 -29.38
CA SER A 242 14.58 -3.84 -29.91
C SER A 242 13.56 -4.89 -29.45
N SER A 243 13.10 -5.73 -30.38
CA SER A 243 12.19 -6.85 -30.15
C SER A 243 12.87 -8.03 -29.44
N GLU A 244 13.94 -7.76 -28.69
CA GLU A 244 14.56 -8.73 -27.82
C GLU A 244 13.64 -8.94 -26.63
N ASN A 245 12.80 -9.97 -26.72
CA ASN A 245 12.14 -10.54 -25.55
C ASN A 245 13.26 -11.00 -24.60
N HIS A 246 13.70 -10.10 -23.71
CA HIS A 246 14.48 -10.51 -22.57
C HIS A 246 13.66 -11.61 -21.89
N GLY A 247 14.23 -12.80 -21.79
CA GLY A 247 13.60 -13.97 -21.19
C GLY A 247 13.43 -13.77 -19.70
N TYR A 248 12.64 -12.76 -19.32
CA TYR A 248 12.27 -12.47 -17.95
C TYR A 248 11.66 -13.75 -17.40
N THR A 249 12.19 -14.20 -16.29
CA THR A 249 11.67 -15.31 -15.47
C THR A 249 11.07 -14.78 -14.17
N SER A 250 11.09 -13.46 -13.98
CA SER A 250 10.62 -12.78 -12.79
C SER A 250 10.08 -11.38 -13.09
N SER A 251 9.20 -10.91 -12.20
CA SER A 251 8.69 -9.54 -12.21
C SER A 251 9.72 -8.53 -11.70
N THR A 252 10.67 -8.99 -10.89
CA THR A 252 11.55 -8.13 -10.09
C THR A 252 12.47 -7.27 -10.93
N GLY A 253 13.07 -7.82 -11.98
CA GLY A 253 13.91 -7.06 -12.92
C GLY A 253 13.14 -5.92 -13.60
N ILE A 254 11.91 -6.22 -14.04
CA ILE A 254 11.01 -5.27 -14.72
C ILE A 254 10.61 -4.14 -13.76
N LEU A 255 10.12 -4.49 -12.57
CA LEU A 255 9.65 -3.52 -11.58
C LEU A 255 10.79 -2.67 -11.02
N LYS A 256 11.99 -3.25 -10.85
CA LYS A 256 13.18 -2.52 -10.44
C LYS A 256 13.59 -1.48 -11.47
N GLN A 257 13.62 -1.84 -12.77
CA GLN A 257 13.89 -0.88 -13.85
C GLN A 257 12.85 0.24 -13.90
N TYR A 258 11.56 -0.10 -13.74
CA TYR A 258 10.47 0.87 -13.68
C TYR A 258 10.65 1.87 -12.53
N VAL A 259 10.93 1.40 -11.31
CA VAL A 259 11.12 2.27 -10.16
C VAL A 259 12.39 3.13 -10.29
N LEU A 260 13.52 2.54 -10.70
CA LEU A 260 14.78 3.26 -10.88
C LEU A 260 14.72 4.35 -11.97
N SER A 261 13.85 4.15 -12.97
CA SER A 261 13.64 5.13 -14.04
C SER A 261 12.62 6.23 -13.67
N ASN A 262 12.22 6.30 -12.41
CA ASN A 262 11.19 7.19 -11.88
C ASN A 262 9.81 6.96 -12.54
N GLY A 263 9.47 5.68 -12.70
CA GLY A 263 8.24 5.19 -13.30
C GLY A 263 8.15 5.37 -14.81
N ARG A 264 9.27 5.57 -15.51
CA ARG A 264 9.26 5.56 -16.98
C ARG A 264 9.10 4.11 -17.46
N PRO A 265 8.49 3.89 -18.64
CA PRO A 265 8.34 2.55 -19.16
C PRO A 265 9.68 1.82 -19.29
N VAL A 266 9.69 0.52 -19.06
CA VAL A 266 10.88 -0.32 -19.18
C VAL A 266 11.40 -0.33 -20.62
N GLN A 267 12.72 -0.41 -20.76
CA GLN A 267 13.40 -0.57 -22.04
C GLN A 267 13.58 -2.07 -22.30
N GLY A 268 13.37 -2.53 -23.54
CA GLY A 268 13.48 -3.96 -23.90
C GLY A 268 12.16 -4.61 -24.35
N GLY A 269 11.24 -3.83 -24.92
CA GLY A 269 10.02 -4.32 -25.56
C GLY A 269 8.74 -4.14 -24.74
N ASN A 270 7.60 -4.48 -25.35
CA ASN A 270 6.26 -4.20 -24.80
C ASN A 270 5.74 -5.27 -23.83
N GLY A 271 6.54 -6.31 -23.55
CA GLY A 271 6.10 -7.50 -22.85
C GLY A 271 5.04 -8.30 -23.62
N THR A 272 4.75 -9.49 -23.11
CA THR A 272 3.70 -10.39 -23.61
C THR A 272 2.52 -10.41 -22.64
N ASN A 273 1.34 -10.85 -23.10
CA ASN A 273 0.13 -10.88 -22.26
C ASN A 273 0.33 -11.65 -20.95
N TRP A 274 1.11 -12.72 -20.96
CA TRP A 274 1.37 -13.51 -19.76
C TRP A 274 2.36 -12.83 -18.81
N GLN A 275 3.31 -12.03 -19.32
CA GLN A 275 4.15 -11.16 -18.50
C GLN A 275 3.34 -10.01 -17.89
N HIS A 276 2.38 -9.45 -18.64
CA HIS A 276 1.44 -8.44 -18.12
C HIS A 276 0.63 -8.99 -16.94
N ALA A 277 0.08 -10.20 -17.09
CA ALA A 277 -0.63 -10.89 -16.01
C ALA A 277 0.27 -11.15 -14.80
N ALA A 278 1.52 -11.53 -15.02
CA ALA A 278 2.49 -11.76 -13.95
C ALA A 278 2.83 -10.50 -13.15
N ILE A 279 3.03 -9.39 -13.85
CA ILE A 279 3.25 -8.08 -13.22
C ILE A 279 2.01 -7.63 -12.45
N LEU A 280 0.82 -7.74 -13.04
CA LEU A 280 -0.44 -7.42 -12.35
C LEU A 280 -0.59 -8.25 -11.07
N CYS A 281 -0.30 -9.55 -11.11
CA CYS A 281 -0.34 -10.42 -9.95
C CYS A 281 0.65 -9.98 -8.87
N SER A 282 1.89 -9.67 -9.26
CA SER A 282 2.94 -9.22 -8.34
C SER A 282 2.56 -7.93 -7.62
N LEU A 283 2.05 -6.94 -8.36
CA LEU A 283 1.61 -5.64 -7.80
C LEU A 283 0.39 -5.79 -6.90
N SER A 284 -0.56 -6.65 -7.28
CA SER A 284 -1.76 -6.93 -6.48
C SER A 284 -1.38 -7.57 -5.14
N ARG A 285 -0.55 -8.63 -5.17
CA ARG A 285 -0.05 -9.29 -3.96
C ARG A 285 0.78 -8.34 -3.10
N ALA A 286 1.60 -7.47 -3.70
CA ALA A 286 2.38 -6.46 -2.98
C ALA A 286 1.49 -5.49 -2.18
N LEU A 287 0.29 -5.17 -2.69
CA LEU A 287 -0.70 -4.34 -1.99
C LEU A 287 -1.55 -5.12 -0.98
N GLY A 288 -1.37 -6.43 -0.86
CA GLY A 288 -2.19 -7.30 -0.01
C GLY A 288 -3.52 -7.73 -0.65
N ILE A 289 -3.66 -7.60 -1.98
CA ILE A 289 -4.85 -8.08 -2.71
C ILE A 289 -4.58 -9.51 -3.17
N PRO A 290 -5.38 -10.52 -2.75
CA PRO A 290 -5.24 -11.89 -3.22
C PRO A 290 -5.34 -11.98 -4.73
N CYS A 291 -4.37 -12.62 -5.39
CA CYS A 291 -4.35 -12.70 -6.84
C CYS A 291 -3.75 -14.02 -7.33
N ARG A 292 -4.23 -14.51 -8.48
CA ARG A 292 -3.69 -15.68 -9.19
C ARG A 292 -3.76 -15.45 -10.70
N ILE A 293 -2.90 -16.13 -11.44
CA ILE A 293 -2.89 -16.10 -12.90
C ILE A 293 -3.74 -17.24 -13.45
N VAL A 294 -4.54 -16.95 -14.46
CA VAL A 294 -5.36 -17.93 -15.17
C VAL A 294 -4.99 -17.89 -16.64
N THR A 295 -4.71 -19.05 -17.22
CA THR A 295 -4.53 -19.21 -18.66
C THR A 295 -5.79 -19.82 -19.25
N ILE A 296 -6.31 -19.20 -20.31
CA ILE A 296 -7.41 -19.74 -21.10
C ILE A 296 -6.86 -20.12 -22.47
N TYR A 297 -6.92 -21.41 -22.81
CA TYR A 297 -6.57 -21.89 -24.14
C TYR A 297 -7.75 -21.72 -25.09
N ASN A 298 -7.47 -21.46 -26.37
CA ASN A 298 -8.48 -21.19 -27.40
C ASN A 298 -9.42 -20.01 -27.03
N ALA A 299 -8.87 -19.00 -26.36
CA ALA A 299 -9.62 -17.78 -26.05
C ALA A 299 -10.03 -17.05 -27.33
N ALA A 300 -11.31 -16.75 -27.47
CA ALA A 300 -11.79 -15.85 -28.52
C ALA A 300 -11.22 -14.45 -28.24
N CYS A 301 -10.26 -14.00 -29.05
CA CYS A 301 -9.76 -12.64 -28.99
C CYS A 301 -10.62 -11.81 -29.94
N GLN A 302 -11.42 -10.89 -29.41
CA GLN A 302 -12.18 -9.95 -30.23
C GLN A 302 -11.21 -9.11 -31.07
N THR A 303 -11.12 -9.41 -32.36
CA THR A 303 -10.67 -8.47 -33.38
C THR A 303 -11.93 -7.86 -33.97
N ASP A 304 -12.26 -6.66 -33.52
CA ASP A 304 -13.29 -5.77 -34.08
C ASP A 304 -14.70 -6.38 -34.24
N GLY A 305 -15.49 -6.33 -33.15
CA GLY A 305 -16.93 -6.03 -33.14
C GLY A 305 -17.88 -6.72 -34.14
N THR A 306 -17.50 -7.83 -34.77
CA THR A 306 -18.34 -8.55 -35.73
C THR A 306 -18.59 -9.95 -35.20
N GLU A 307 -19.57 -10.05 -34.31
CA GLU A 307 -20.24 -11.31 -34.04
C GLU A 307 -21.13 -11.63 -35.26
N ASN A 308 -20.59 -12.38 -36.21
CA ASN A 308 -21.41 -13.04 -37.22
C ASN A 308 -21.97 -14.32 -36.60
N TYR A 309 -23.22 -14.25 -36.14
CA TYR A 309 -24.11 -15.40 -36.02
C TYR A 309 -24.72 -15.75 -37.38
#